data_AF-A0A3M1BKF5-F1
#
_entry.id   AF-A0A3M1BKF5-F1
#
_cell.length_a   1.000
_cell.length_b   1.000
_cell.length_c   1.000
_cell.angle_alpha   90.00
_cell.angle_beta   90.00
_cell.angle_gamma   90.00
#
_symmetry.space_group_name_H-M   'P 1'
#
loop_
_entity.id
_entity.type
_entity.pdbx_description
1 polymer ?
#
loop_
_entity_poly.entity_id
_entity_poly.type
_entity_poly.pdbx_seq_one_letter_code
_entity_poly.pdbx_strand_id
1 'polypeptide(L)'
;MNTTVIGIIVGMAAVTYIPRLLPGLLFTRSGVPEWVEKWLQNVPYAALGALIFPGIIQGEKPIAGMAGGLTAVVLGLLELHLVLVMALAIFVAFTVSYFL
;
A
#
# COMPACT_ATOMS: atom_id res chain seq x y z
N MET A 1 -12.85 -22.95 -19.49
CA MET A 1 -11.78 -22.16 -18.85
C MET A 1 -10.46 -22.72 -19.35
N ASN A 2 -9.59 -21.86 -19.88
CA ASN A 2 -8.33 -22.30 -20.48
C ASN A 2 -7.41 -22.89 -19.40
N THR A 3 -6.84 -24.07 -19.62
CA THR A 3 -6.00 -24.80 -18.66
C THR A 3 -4.80 -23.96 -18.18
N THR A 4 -4.33 -23.05 -19.03
CA THR A 4 -3.30 -22.05 -18.72
C THR A 4 -3.69 -21.12 -17.58
N VAL A 5 -4.95 -20.67 -17.54
CA VAL A 5 -5.44 -19.75 -16.50
C VAL A 5 -5.49 -20.45 -15.15
N ILE A 6 -5.93 -21.72 -15.13
CA ILE A 6 -5.94 -22.55 -13.91
C ILE A 6 -4.51 -22.75 -13.40
N GLY A 7 -3.55 -23.04 -14.28
CA GLY A 7 -2.13 -23.16 -13.92
C GLY A 7 -1.55 -21.87 -13.33
N ILE A 8 -1.88 -20.71 -13.89
CA ILE A 8 -1.45 -19.40 -13.38
C ILE A 8 -2.06 -19.13 -11.99
N ILE A 9 -3.35 -19.42 -11.79
CA ILE A 9 -4.01 -19.21 -10.50
C ILE A 9 -3.35 -20.07 -9.41
N VAL A 10 -3.12 -21.36 -9.68
CA VAL A 10 -2.47 -22.27 -8.73
C VAL A 10 -1.03 -21.86 -8.45
N GLY A 11 -0.27 -21.49 -9.49
CA GLY A 11 1.11 -21.00 -9.34
C GLY A 11 1.18 -19.71 -8.52
N MET A 12 0.28 -18.76 -8.77
CA MET A 12 0.26 -17.49 -8.05
C MET A 12 -0.20 -17.66 -6.59
N ALA A 13 -1.15 -18.55 -6.35
CA ALA A 13 -1.55 -18.94 -5.00
C ALA A 13 -0.37 -19.51 -4.22
N ALA A 14 0.41 -20.42 -4.81
CA ALA A 14 1.60 -20.98 -4.16
C ALA A 14 2.64 -19.90 -3.83
N VAL A 15 2.99 -19.05 -4.80
CA VAL A 15 4.00 -17.98 -4.63
C VAL A 15 3.55 -16.90 -3.64
N THR A 16 2.25 -16.66 -3.46
CA THR A 16 1.74 -15.68 -2.49
C THR A 16 1.59 -16.26 -1.09
N TYR A 17 1.17 -17.53 -0.99
CA TYR A 17 0.86 -18.16 0.30
C TYR A 17 2.12 -18.64 1.02
N ILE A 18 3.12 -19.15 0.29
CA ILE A 18 4.39 -19.63 0.86
C ILE A 18 5.11 -18.52 1.65
N PRO A 19 5.36 -17.31 1.10
CA PRO A 19 6.00 -16.22 1.83
C PRO A 19 5.13 -15.64 2.95
N ARG A 20 3.82 -15.87 2.95
CA ARG A 20 2.89 -15.38 3.99
C ARG A 20 2.83 -16.32 5.18
N LEU A 21 2.90 -17.63 4.94
CA LEU A 21 2.94 -18.66 5.96
C LEU A 21 4.33 -18.84 6.58
N LEU A 22 5.39 -18.67 5.80
CA LEU A 22 6.78 -18.82 6.26
C LEU A 22 7.08 -17.95 7.49
N PRO A 23 6.75 -16.64 7.52
CA PRO A 23 6.87 -15.82 8.71
C PRO A 23 6.08 -16.41 9.88
N GLY A 24 4.81 -16.74 9.67
CA GLY A 24 3.96 -17.29 10.74
C GLY A 24 4.52 -18.58 11.36
N LEU A 25 5.02 -19.51 10.54
CA LEU A 25 5.51 -20.82 10.98
C LEU A 25 6.93 -20.76 11.57
N LEU A 26 7.85 -19.99 10.97
CA LEU A 26 9.22 -19.84 11.48
C LEU A 26 9.25 -19.10 12.82
N PHE A 27 8.41 -18.07 12.98
CA PHE A 27 8.46 -17.21 14.16
C PHE A 27 7.63 -17.72 15.34
N THR A 28 6.76 -18.71 15.16
CA THR A 28 5.99 -19.34 16.26
C THR A 28 6.88 -20.09 17.27
N ARG A 29 8.08 -20.55 16.89
CA ARG A 29 8.93 -21.37 17.78
C ARG A 29 10.13 -20.69 18.43
N SER A 30 10.67 -19.63 17.84
CA SER A 30 11.91 -19.01 18.34
C SER A 30 11.76 -17.58 18.85
N GLY A 31 10.61 -16.93 18.65
CA GLY A 31 10.47 -15.49 18.89
C GLY A 31 11.34 -14.69 17.93
N VAL A 32 10.80 -13.62 17.38
CA VAL A 32 11.63 -12.65 16.64
C VAL A 32 12.41 -11.86 17.70
N PRO A 33 13.73 -11.68 17.59
CA PRO A 33 14.42 -10.77 18.50
C PRO A 33 13.80 -9.38 18.34
N GLU A 34 13.53 -8.67 19.45
CA GLU A 34 12.75 -7.41 19.45
C GLU A 34 13.24 -6.39 18.41
N TRP A 35 14.54 -6.36 18.11
CA TRP A 35 15.11 -5.49 17.07
C TRP A 35 14.58 -5.81 15.66
N VAL A 36 14.48 -7.10 15.33
CA VAL A 36 13.97 -7.55 14.02
C VAL A 36 12.46 -7.36 13.93
N GLU A 37 11.71 -7.52 15.03
CA GLU A 37 10.27 -7.25 15.05
C GLU A 37 9.97 -5.78 14.80
N LYS A 38 10.65 -4.88 15.52
CA LYS A 38 10.56 -3.42 15.32
C LYS A 38 10.99 -3.03 13.91
N TRP A 39 12.01 -3.67 13.35
CA TRP A 39 12.43 -3.43 11.97
C TRP A 39 11.38 -3.90 10.95
N LEU A 40 10.86 -5.12 11.10
CA LEU A 40 9.80 -5.67 10.23
C LEU A 40 8.53 -4.81 10.24
N GLN A 41 8.14 -4.25 11.39
CA GLN A 41 6.99 -3.36 11.48
C GLN A 41 7.17 -2.08 10.66
N ASN A 42 8.41 -1.58 10.50
CA ASN A 42 8.71 -0.36 9.74
C ASN A 42 8.83 -0.59 8.23
N VAL A 43 9.13 -1.83 7.79
CA VAL A 43 9.29 -2.16 6.36
C VAL A 43 8.01 -1.87 5.54
N PRO A 44 6.80 -2.29 5.95
CA PRO A 44 5.57 -1.97 5.23
C PRO A 44 5.30 -0.47 5.09
N TYR A 45 5.50 0.30 6.16
CA TYR A 45 5.28 1.74 6.12
C TYR A 45 6.27 2.45 5.20
N ALA A 46 7.54 2.03 5.21
CA ALA A 46 8.56 2.53 4.29
C ALA A 46 8.24 2.17 2.83
N ALA A 47 7.77 0.94 2.57
CA ALA A 47 7.36 0.51 1.23
C ALA A 47 6.14 1.29 0.73
N LEU A 48 5.11 1.48 1.57
CA LEU A 48 3.94 2.29 1.23
C LEU A 48 4.33 3.74 0.94
N GLY A 49 5.19 4.35 1.77
CA GLY A 49 5.71 5.70 1.53
C GLY A 49 6.50 5.79 0.22
N ALA A 50 7.40 4.83 -0.02
CA ALA A 50 8.20 4.77 -1.24
C ALA A 50 7.36 4.53 -2.52
N LEU A 51 6.18 3.93 -2.41
CA LEU A 51 5.23 3.75 -3.52
C LEU A 51 4.32 4.97 -3.73
N ILE A 52 3.80 5.56 -2.65
CA ILE A 52 2.85 6.67 -2.71
C ILE A 52 3.54 7.99 -3.09
N PHE A 53 4.71 8.26 -2.52
CA PHE A 53 5.42 9.52 -2.72
C PHE A 53 5.78 9.81 -4.20
N PRO A 54 6.36 8.87 -4.97
CA PRO A 54 6.56 9.09 -6.40
C PRO A 54 5.24 9.20 -7.17
N GLY A 55 4.18 8.50 -6.75
CA GLY A 55 2.85 8.63 -7.36
C GLY A 55 2.25 10.03 -7.24
N ILE A 56 2.58 10.76 -6.18
CA ILE A 56 2.16 12.15 -5.96
C ILE A 56 2.95 13.14 -6.86
N ILE A 57 4.25 12.90 -7.04
CA ILE A 57 5.18 13.87 -7.65
C ILE A 57 5.40 13.63 -9.14
N GLN A 58 5.49 12.37 -9.58
CA GLN A 58 5.84 11.98 -10.95
C GLN A 58 4.63 11.64 -11.81
N GLY A 59 3.41 11.85 -11.32
CA GLY A 59 2.19 11.60 -12.08
C GLY A 59 2.02 12.56 -13.27
N GLU A 60 1.14 12.19 -14.22
CA GLU A 60 0.85 12.97 -15.44
C GLU A 60 0.46 14.43 -15.15
N LYS A 61 -0.26 14.65 -14.03
CA LYS A 61 -0.64 15.98 -13.53
C LYS A 61 -0.11 16.16 -12.11
N PRO A 62 1.14 16.66 -11.93
CA PRO A 62 1.78 16.76 -10.62
C PRO A 62 1.01 17.66 -9.65
N ILE A 63 0.29 18.67 -10.15
CA ILE A 63 -0.55 19.57 -9.35
C ILE A 63 -1.74 18.81 -8.74
N ALA A 64 -2.37 17.91 -9.49
CA ALA A 64 -3.47 17.08 -8.99
C ALA A 64 -2.98 16.06 -7.95
N GLY A 65 -1.80 15.45 -8.20
CA GLY A 65 -1.12 14.58 -7.25
C GLY A 65 -0.81 15.28 -5.94
N MET A 66 -0.19 16.47 -5.99
CA MET A 66 0.11 17.28 -4.81
C MET A 66 -1.14 17.69 -4.02
N ALA A 67 -2.22 18.10 -4.70
CA ALA A 67 -3.47 18.48 -4.05
C ALA A 67 -4.12 17.28 -3.34
N GLY A 68 -4.18 16.11 -3.99
CA GLY A 68 -4.67 14.87 -3.39
C GLY A 68 -3.78 14.41 -2.22
N GLY A 69 -2.46 14.49 -2.38
CA GLY A 69 -1.47 14.13 -1.37
C GLY A 69 -1.53 15.02 -0.12
N LEU A 70 -1.59 16.35 -0.29
CA LEU A 70 -1.79 17.30 0.81
C LEU A 70 -3.10 17.02 1.54
N THR A 71 -4.18 16.77 0.79
CA THR A 71 -5.48 16.45 1.39
C THR A 71 -5.43 15.15 2.19
N ALA A 72 -4.77 14.11 1.69
CA ALA A 72 -4.57 12.85 2.40
C ALA A 72 -3.74 13.04 3.69
N VAL A 73 -2.70 13.87 3.66
CA VAL A 73 -1.89 14.19 4.85
C VAL A 73 -2.72 14.93 5.88
N VAL A 74 -3.42 16.00 5.49
CA VAL A 74 -4.24 16.81 6.40
C VAL A 74 -5.35 15.97 7.03
N LEU A 75 -6.08 15.19 6.22
CA LEU A 75 -7.17 14.35 6.73
C LEU A 75 -6.65 13.16 7.55
N GLY A 76 -5.48 12.62 7.23
CA GLY A 76 -4.83 11.55 7.99
C GLY A 76 -4.34 12.02 9.36
N LEU A 77 -3.87 13.27 9.47
CA LEU A 77 -3.50 13.89 10.75
C LEU A 77 -4.71 14.17 11.66
N LEU A 78 -5.92 14.22 11.10
CA LEU A 78 -7.18 14.37 11.85
C LEU A 78 -7.73 13.03 12.37
N GLU A 79 -6.96 11.94 12.27
CA GLU A 79 -7.33 10.58 12.72
C GLU A 79 -8.70 10.10 12.19
N LEU A 80 -9.08 10.54 10.99
CA LEU A 80 -10.33 10.13 10.33
C LEU A 80 -10.26 8.67 9.86
N HIS A 81 -11.44 8.07 9.67
CA HIS A 81 -11.54 6.71 9.13
C HIS A 81 -10.79 6.58 7.79
N LEU A 82 -9.90 5.59 7.69
CA LEU A 82 -9.02 5.40 6.52
C LEU A 82 -9.77 5.41 5.19
N VAL A 83 -10.92 4.73 5.14
CA VAL A 83 -11.77 4.66 3.94
C VAL A 83 -12.24 6.06 3.52
N LEU A 84 -12.58 6.91 4.47
CA LEU A 84 -13.04 8.29 4.23
C LEU A 84 -11.88 9.16 3.73
N VAL A 85 -10.69 9.04 4.34
CA VAL A 85 -9.48 9.73 3.89
C VAL A 85 -9.15 9.38 2.44
N MET A 86 -9.15 8.10 2.10
CA MET A 86 -8.89 7.63 0.74
C MET A 86 -9.93 8.15 -0.25
N ALA A 87 -11.22 8.07 0.10
CA ALA A 87 -12.31 8.52 -0.78
C ALA A 87 -12.22 10.03 -1.08
N LEU A 88 -11.99 10.87 -0.05
CA LEU A 88 -11.85 12.32 -0.22
C LEU A 88 -10.59 12.70 -1.00
N ALA A 89 -9.46 12.06 -0.72
CA ALA A 89 -8.21 12.34 -1.44
C ALA A 89 -8.34 12.01 -2.94
N ILE A 90 -8.96 10.88 -3.27
CA ILE A 90 -9.25 10.49 -4.66
C ILE A 90 -10.22 11.49 -5.30
N PHE A 91 -11.28 11.88 -4.60
CA PHE A 91 -12.26 12.84 -5.10
C PHE A 91 -11.63 14.21 -5.41
N VAL A 92 -10.76 14.72 -4.53
CA VAL A 92 -10.02 15.97 -4.73
C VAL A 92 -9.05 15.84 -5.89
N ALA A 93 -8.25 14.77 -5.96
CA ALA A 93 -7.33 14.54 -7.06
C ALA A 93 -8.05 14.47 -8.41
N PHE A 94 -9.21 13.81 -8.47
CA PHE A 94 -10.02 13.71 -9.68
C PHE A 94 -10.60 15.06 -10.11
N THR A 95 -11.14 15.83 -9.17
CA THR A 95 -11.71 17.16 -9.45
C THR A 95 -10.63 18.12 -9.97
N VAL A 96 -9.45 18.12 -9.35
CA VAL A 96 -8.31 18.94 -9.81
C VAL A 96 -7.79 18.45 -11.16
N SER A 97 -7.76 17.14 -11.39
CA SER A 97 -7.34 16.53 -12.66
C SER A 97 -8.33 16.76 -13.82
N TYR A 98 -9.60 17.07 -13.52
CA TYR A 98 -10.60 17.40 -14.54
C TYR A 98 -10.53 18.88 -14.95
N PHE A 99 -10.09 19.74 -14.05
CA PHE A 99 -10.02 21.19 -14.27
C PHE A 99 -8.71 21.63 -14.96
N LEU A 100 -7.61 20.90 -14.76
CA LEU A 100 -6.39 20.94 -15.58
C LEU A 100 -6.45 19.91 -16.71
#